data_AF-A0A2N2AU29-F1
#
_entry.id   AF-A0A2N2AU29-F1
#
_cell.length_a   1.000
_cell.length_b   1.000
_cell.length_c   1.000
_cell.angle_alpha   90.00
_cell.angle_beta   90.00
_cell.angle_gamma   90.00
#
_symmetry.space_group_name_H-M   'P 1'
#
loop_
_entity.id
_entity.type
_entity.pdbx_description
1 polymer ?
#
loop_
_entity_poly.entity_id
_entity_poly.type
_entity_poly.pdbx_seq_one_letter_code
_entity_poly.pdbx_strand_id
1 'polypeptide(L)' 'MAIVKTGRGYVYFIQYHLVWCVKYRHKILAPLIEKRLIEIINEIS' A
#
# COMPACT_ATOMS: atom_id res chain seq x y z
N MET A 1 -11.83 -15.66 1.55
CA MET A 1 -11.50 -16.23 2.87
C MET A 1 -10.64 -15.23 3.63
N ALA A 2 -11.03 -14.78 4.82
CA ALA A 2 -10.23 -13.83 5.59
C ALA A 2 -9.02 -14.55 6.22
N ILE A 3 -7.81 -14.06 5.95
CA ILE A 3 -6.57 -14.61 6.54
C ILE A 3 -6.37 -13.94 7.90
N VAL A 4 -6.76 -14.62 8.97
CA VAL A 4 -6.59 -14.13 10.34
C VAL A 4 -5.13 -14.22 10.79
N LYS A 5 -4.65 -13.19 11.49
CA LYS A 5 -3.31 -13.14 12.10
C LYS A 5 -3.44 -13.26 13.62
N THR A 6 -2.46 -13.88 14.27
CA THR A 6 -2.41 -14.02 15.72
C THR A 6 -1.16 -13.35 16.27
N GLY A 7 -1.31 -12.61 17.36
CA GLY A 7 -0.22 -12.07 18.17
C GLY A 7 -0.35 -12.55 19.61
N ARG A 8 0.49 -12.04 20.51
CA ARG A 8 0.48 -12.47 21.92
C ARG A 8 -0.83 -12.03 22.61
N GLY A 9 -1.78 -12.95 22.72
CA GLY A 9 -3.06 -12.73 23.41
C GLY A 9 -4.16 -12.09 22.56
N TYR A 10 -4.00 -12.00 21.24
CA TYR A 10 -5.01 -11.42 20.35
C TYR A 10 -5.01 -12.08 18.97
N VAL A 11 -6.19 -12.16 18.37
CA VAL A 11 -6.44 -12.60 16.99
C VAL A 11 -7.07 -11.44 16.25
N TYR A 12 -6.54 -11.09 15.07
CA TYR A 12 -6.97 -9.91 14.34
C TYR A 12 -6.98 -10.13 12.84
N PHE A 13 -7.78 -9.30 12.18
CA PHE A 13 -7.85 -9.17 10.74
C PHE A 13 -8.07 -7.70 10.42
N ILE A 14 -6.99 -6.98 10.13
CA ILE A 14 -6.99 -5.53 9.95
C ILE A 14 -6.60 -5.24 8.51
N GLN A 15 -7.48 -4.54 7.79
CA GLN A 15 -7.29 -4.13 6.41
C GLN A 15 -7.54 -2.63 6.29
N TYR A 16 -6.71 -1.93 5.53
CA TYR A 16 -6.82 -0.49 5.32
C TYR A 16 -7.02 -0.19 3.85
N HIS A 17 -7.88 0.79 3.55
CA HIS A 17 -7.99 1.40 2.23
C HIS A 17 -7.31 2.78 2.27
N LEU A 18 -6.08 2.86 1.76
CA LEU A 18 -5.28 4.07 1.73
C LEU A 18 -5.19 4.62 0.31
N VAL A 19 -5.50 5.90 0.15
CA VAL A 19 -5.41 6.62 -1.13
C VAL A 19 -4.71 7.95 -0.89
N TRP A 20 -3.84 8.34 -1.81
CA TRP A 20 -3.16 9.64 -1.80
C TRP A 20 -3.13 10.25 -3.20
N CYS A 21 -2.65 11.50 -3.29
CA CYS A 21 -2.44 12.17 -4.56
C CYS A 21 -1.06 12.82 -4.62
N VAL A 22 -0.54 13.01 -5.84
CA VAL A 22 0.71 13.74 -6.05
C VAL A 22 0.51 15.24 -5.82
N LYS A 23 1.60 15.94 -5.49
CA LYS A 23 1.57 17.39 -5.28
C LYS A 23 0.94 18.10 -6.49
N TYR A 24 -0.01 19.00 -6.23
CA TYR A 24 -0.78 19.74 -7.24
C TYR A 24 -1.58 18.89 -8.24
N ARG A 25 -1.78 17.58 -7.97
CA ARG A 25 -2.52 16.67 -8.85
C ARG A 25 -1.99 16.61 -10.29
N HIS A 26 -0.70 16.86 -10.49
CA HIS A 26 -0.10 16.68 -11.81
C HIS A 26 -0.25 15.23 -12.28
N LYS A 27 -0.52 15.00 -13.56
CA LYS A 27 -0.65 13.65 -14.13
C LYS A 27 0.73 13.03 -14.44
N ILE A 28 1.59 12.93 -13.42
CA ILE A 28 2.97 12.43 -13.54
C ILE A 28 3.11 10.93 -13.33
N LEU A 29 2.06 10.24 -12.89
CA LEU A 29 2.04 8.78 -12.75
C LEU A 29 1.89 8.14 -14.13
N ALA A 30 2.97 8.21 -14.91
CA ALA A 30 3.12 7.51 -16.18
C ALA A 30 3.69 6.10 -15.93
N PRO A 31 3.55 5.14 -16.87
CA PRO A 31 3.87 3.72 -16.64
C PRO A 31 5.27 3.45 -16.06
N LEU A 32 6.29 4.22 -16.49
CA LEU A 32 7.65 4.09 -15.98
C LEU A 32 7.78 4.51 -14.51
N ILE A 33 7.17 5.65 -14.15
CA ILE A 33 7.21 6.21 -12.80
C ILE A 33 6.35 5.36 -11.87
N GLU A 34 5.18 4.95 -12.34
CA GLU A 34 4.27 4.06 -11.60
C GLU A 34 4.96 2.74 -11.24
N LYS A 35 5.66 2.11 -12.20
CA LYS A 35 6.40 0.86 -11.94
C LYS A 35 7.43 1.03 -10.83
N ARG A 36 8.28 2.06 -10.91
CA ARG A 36 9.31 2.29 -9.88
C ARG A 36 8.71 2.66 -8.53
N LEU A 37 7.61 3.40 -8.51
CA LEU A 37 6.89 3.74 -7.28
C LEU A 37 6.36 2.48 -6.57
N ILE A 38 5.75 1.55 -7.32
CA ILE A 38 5.25 0.28 -6.77
C ILE A 38 6.39 -0.56 -6.22
N GLU A 39 7.54 -0.62 -6.91
CA GLU A 39 8.74 -1.32 -6.42
C GLU A 39 9.19 -0.75 -5.07
N ILE A 40 9.31 0.58 -4.95
CA ILE A 40 9.73 1.23 -3.70
C ILE A 40 8.73 0.96 -2.55
N ILE A 41 7.42 0.97 -2.83
CA ILE A 41 6.40 0.69 -1.81
C ILE A 41 6.52 -0.76 -1.32
N ASN A 42 6.77 -1.70 -2.23
CA ASN A 42 6.96 -3.11 -1.88
C ASN A 42 8.27 -3.37 -1.11
N GLU A 43 9.31 -2.55 -1.31
CA GLU A 43 10.56 -2.63 -0.53
C GLU A 43 10.40 -2.15 0.93
N ILE A 44 9.40 -1.29 1.21
CA ILE A 44 9.11 -0.77 2.57
C ILE A 44 8.18 -1.71 3.36
N SER A 45 7.30 -2.44 2.66
CA SER A 45 6.34 -3.37 3.26
C SER A 45 6.98 -4.65 3.77
#